data_AF-A0A7H9HQI4-F1
#
_entry.id   AF-A0A7H9HQI4-F1
#
_cell.length_a   1.000
_cell.length_b   1.000
_cell.length_c   1.000
_cell.angle_alpha   90.00
_cell.angle_beta   90.00
_cell.angle_gamma   90.00
#
_symmetry.space_group_name_H-M   'P 1'
#
loop_
_entity.id
_entity.type
_entity.pdbx_description
1 polymer ?
#
loop_
_entity_poly.entity_id
_entity_poly.type
_entity_poly.pdbx_seq_one_letter_code
_entity_poly.pdbx_strand_id
1 'polypeptide(L)'
;MQDEYSFYNMKELEKLIPKKCAGVSPMLVKDLIQQMIDEDGLICVEKCGNINVYWCFKNQIIQKVYDSCERLKGQIEAKEKETIQIRENLRSTCNGDRKEVFMSGDGKTKLSRQELLKANREIEEKIKTLQSEYNRLSQTRWDKKKIDEKKQALNDNVRKLEVITDNIDIIIDYFRAKYGVEPKSIRQELEIPEDFPHIEI
;
A
#
# COMPACT_ATOMS: atom_id res chain seq x y z
N MET A 1 -50.39 31.07 -5.76
CA MET A 1 -50.28 30.04 -4.70
C MET A 1 -49.43 30.52 -3.53
N GLN A 2 -48.60 31.55 -3.68
CA GLN A 2 -47.68 32.00 -2.62
C GLN A 2 -48.31 32.87 -1.52
N ASP A 3 -49.50 33.47 -1.77
CA ASP A 3 -50.18 34.36 -0.83
C ASP A 3 -51.11 33.64 0.16
N GLU A 4 -51.46 32.37 -0.10
CA GLU A 4 -52.31 31.55 0.77
C GLU A 4 -51.50 30.34 1.27
N TYR A 5 -51.56 30.05 2.57
CA TYR A 5 -50.94 28.87 3.18
C TYR A 5 -51.79 27.61 2.91
N SER A 6 -51.94 27.25 1.64
CA SER A 6 -52.82 26.18 1.17
C SER A 6 -52.04 25.05 0.50
N PHE A 7 -52.55 23.83 0.65
CA PHE A 7 -52.00 22.62 0.03
C PHE A 7 -52.92 22.19 -1.11
N TYR A 8 -52.34 21.68 -2.20
CA TYR A 8 -53.09 21.29 -3.39
C TYR A 8 -52.69 19.90 -3.88
N ASN A 9 -53.65 19.18 -4.44
CA ASN A 9 -53.38 18.00 -5.26
C ASN A 9 -53.26 18.36 -6.75
N MET A 10 -52.69 17.48 -7.57
CA MET A 10 -52.49 17.74 -9.01
C MET A 10 -53.80 18.10 -9.74
N LYS A 11 -54.91 17.43 -9.42
CA LYS A 11 -56.22 17.69 -10.05
C LYS A 11 -56.81 19.05 -9.66
N GLU A 12 -56.50 19.55 -8.47
CA GLU A 12 -56.88 20.89 -8.01
C GLU A 12 -56.04 21.96 -8.70
N LEU A 13 -54.74 21.71 -8.88
CA LEU A 13 -53.84 22.59 -9.60
C LEU A 13 -54.24 22.74 -11.07
N GLU A 14 -54.57 21.63 -11.75
CA GLU A 14 -55.07 21.62 -13.13
C GLU A 14 -56.35 22.45 -13.32
N LYS A 15 -57.17 22.58 -12.27
CA LYS A 15 -58.39 23.41 -12.28
C LYS A 15 -58.13 24.86 -11.87
N LEU A 16 -57.19 25.10 -10.97
CA LEU A 16 -56.93 26.40 -10.37
C LEU A 16 -56.05 27.29 -11.25
N ILE A 17 -55.03 26.71 -11.90
CA ILE A 17 -54.05 27.46 -12.70
C ILE A 17 -54.67 28.12 -13.93
N PRO A 18 -55.46 27.42 -14.78
CA PRO A 18 -56.10 28.06 -15.94
C PRO A 18 -57.11 29.15 -15.56
N LYS A 19 -57.65 29.12 -14.33
CA LYS A 19 -58.55 30.14 -13.80
C LYS A 19 -57.83 31.39 -13.30
N LYS A 20 -56.63 31.23 -12.74
CA LYS A 20 -55.83 32.35 -12.19
C LYS A 20 -54.85 32.94 -13.22
N CYS A 21 -54.42 32.17 -14.20
CA CYS A 21 -53.51 32.59 -15.26
C CYS A 21 -54.16 32.33 -16.62
N ALA A 22 -54.72 33.39 -17.23
CA ALA A 22 -55.29 33.31 -18.56
C ALA A 22 -54.19 33.01 -19.59
N GLY A 23 -54.24 31.82 -20.21
CA GLY A 23 -53.29 31.39 -21.25
C GLY A 23 -52.60 30.04 -21.03
N VAL A 24 -52.75 29.42 -19.85
CA VAL A 24 -52.16 28.10 -19.57
C VAL A 24 -53.18 26.99 -19.83
N SER A 25 -52.88 26.08 -20.76
CA SER A 25 -53.70 24.89 -21.02
C SER A 25 -53.63 23.91 -19.85
N PRO A 26 -54.76 23.31 -19.40
CA PRO A 26 -54.76 22.30 -18.35
C PRO A 26 -53.82 21.11 -18.62
N MET A 27 -53.60 20.76 -19.89
CA MET A 27 -52.70 19.67 -20.27
C MET A 27 -51.22 19.99 -20.03
N LEU A 28 -50.84 21.27 -19.99
CA LEU A 28 -49.46 21.72 -19.78
C LEU A 28 -49.14 22.00 -18.30
N VAL A 29 -50.16 22.01 -17.43
CA VAL A 29 -50.00 22.32 -16.01
C VAL A 29 -49.06 21.34 -15.32
N LYS A 30 -49.19 20.04 -15.62
CA LYS A 30 -48.37 19.01 -15.01
C LYS A 30 -46.88 19.19 -15.33
N ASP A 31 -46.56 19.44 -16.60
CA ASP A 31 -45.18 19.64 -17.06
C ASP A 31 -44.60 20.95 -16.49
N LEU A 32 -45.41 22.01 -16.43
CA LEU A 32 -45.00 23.28 -15.83
C LEU A 32 -44.71 23.15 -14.34
N ILE A 33 -45.56 22.44 -13.58
CA ILE A 33 -45.34 22.19 -12.16
C ILE A 33 -44.07 21.35 -11.96
N GLN A 34 -43.86 20.32 -12.79
CA GLN A 34 -42.65 19.50 -12.71
C GLN A 34 -41.39 20.34 -12.97
N GLN A 35 -41.40 21.20 -14.00
CA GLN A 35 -40.30 22.11 -14.28
C GLN A 35 -40.03 23.09 -13.13
N MET A 36 -41.08 23.63 -12.49
CA MET A 36 -40.94 24.54 -11.33
C MET A 36 -40.45 23.83 -10.05
N ILE A 37 -40.63 22.51 -9.95
CA ILE A 37 -40.05 21.69 -8.88
C ILE A 37 -38.57 21.43 -9.16
N ASP A 38 -38.25 21.04 -10.39
CA ASP A 38 -36.93 20.53 -10.76
C ASP A 38 -35.91 21.65 -11.00
N GLU A 39 -36.28 22.74 -11.66
CA GLU A 39 -35.34 23.82 -12.03
C GLU A 39 -35.28 24.91 -10.95
N ASP A 40 -36.43 25.44 -10.54
CA ASP A 40 -36.47 26.59 -9.63
C ASP A 40 -36.66 26.19 -8.16
N GLY A 41 -37.04 24.93 -7.88
CA GLY A 41 -37.28 24.43 -6.51
C GLY A 41 -38.34 25.21 -5.73
N LEU A 42 -39.24 25.91 -6.44
CA LEU A 42 -40.24 26.84 -5.89
C LEU A 42 -41.39 26.08 -5.25
N ILE A 43 -41.78 24.97 -5.85
CA ILE A 43 -42.90 24.14 -5.41
C ILE A 43 -42.32 22.91 -4.70
N CYS A 44 -42.80 22.65 -3.50
CA CYS A 44 -42.44 21.44 -2.77
C CYS A 44 -43.53 20.40 -2.99
N VAL A 45 -43.08 19.17 -3.19
CA VAL A 45 -43.93 18.00 -3.35
C VAL A 45 -43.55 16.97 -2.30
N GLU A 46 -44.56 16.44 -1.61
CA GLU A 46 -44.39 15.31 -0.69
C GLU A 46 -45.49 14.30 -0.92
N LYS A 47 -45.11 13.03 -0.84
CA LYS A 47 -46.02 11.92 -1.03
C LYS A 47 -46.68 11.57 0.31
N CYS A 48 -47.96 11.86 0.44
CA CYS A 48 -48.77 11.50 1.60
C CYS A 48 -49.68 10.32 1.23
N GLY A 49 -49.27 9.10 1.60
CA GLY A 49 -49.97 7.87 1.24
C GLY A 49 -50.02 7.65 -0.28
N ASN A 50 -51.23 7.70 -0.85
CA ASN A 50 -51.47 7.49 -2.29
C ASN A 50 -51.57 8.80 -3.10
N ILE A 51 -51.37 9.96 -2.47
CA ILE A 51 -51.54 11.27 -3.10
C ILE A 51 -50.25 12.09 -2.96
N ASN A 52 -49.84 12.76 -4.03
CA ASN A 52 -48.79 13.77 -3.97
C ASN A 52 -49.41 15.11 -3.63
N VAL A 53 -48.88 15.75 -2.58
CA VAL A 53 -49.32 17.05 -2.08
C VAL A 53 -48.30 18.10 -2.51
N TYR A 54 -48.79 19.19 -3.10
CA TYR A 54 -47.99 20.29 -3.61
C TYR A 54 -48.28 21.56 -2.82
N TRP A 55 -47.23 22.27 -2.42
CA TRP A 55 -47.34 23.58 -1.77
C TRP A 55 -46.17 24.49 -2.14
N CYS A 56 -46.40 25.80 -2.01
CA CYS A 56 -45.40 26.82 -2.24
C CYS A 56 -45.72 28.01 -1.34
N PHE A 57 -44.83 28.33 -0.39
CA PHE A 57 -45.00 29.49 0.50
C PHE A 57 -44.01 30.58 0.15
N LYS A 58 -44.44 31.85 0.26
CA LYS A 58 -43.61 33.03 -0.05
C LYS A 58 -42.24 33.04 0.66
N ASN A 59 -42.21 32.62 1.93
CA ASN A 59 -40.98 32.64 2.74
C ASN A 59 -40.10 31.41 2.54
N GLN A 60 -40.58 30.36 1.86
CA GLN A 60 -39.84 29.10 1.71
C GLN A 60 -38.60 29.27 0.84
N ILE A 61 -38.71 30.06 -0.23
CA ILE A 61 -37.60 30.35 -1.15
C ILE A 61 -36.55 31.21 -0.44
N ILE A 62 -37.01 32.25 0.28
CA ILE A 62 -36.14 33.12 1.06
C ILE A 62 -35.38 32.31 2.11
N GLN A 63 -36.06 31.40 2.81
CA GLN A 63 -35.44 30.52 3.80
C GLN A 63 -34.41 29.57 3.16
N LYS A 64 -34.73 28.91 2.04
CA LYS A 64 -33.78 28.04 1.33
C LYS A 64 -32.52 28.79 0.89
N VAL A 65 -32.68 30.02 0.38
CA VAL A 65 -31.56 30.87 -0.03
C VAL A 65 -30.74 31.27 1.20
N TYR A 66 -31.39 31.68 2.29
CA TYR A 66 -30.71 32.02 3.55
C TYR A 66 -29.91 30.84 4.11
N ASP A 67 -30.53 29.66 4.22
CA ASP A 67 -29.87 28.44 4.71
C ASP A 67 -28.68 28.06 3.81
N SER A 68 -28.83 28.23 2.49
CA SER A 68 -27.74 28.01 1.53
C SER A 68 -26.61 29.01 1.71
N CYS A 69 -26.92 30.29 1.94
CA CYS A 69 -25.94 31.33 2.23
C CYS A 69 -25.19 31.04 3.54
N GLU A 70 -25.90 30.68 4.62
CA GLU A 70 -25.28 30.35 5.91
C GLU A 70 -24.40 29.10 5.80
N ARG A 71 -24.85 28.07 5.08
CA ARG A 71 -24.02 26.88 4.78
C ARG A 71 -22.76 27.26 4.01
N LEU A 72 -22.88 28.08 2.96
CA LEU A 72 -21.73 28.52 2.16
C LEU A 72 -20.76 29.37 2.99
N LYS A 73 -21.26 30.28 3.84
CA LYS A 73 -20.42 31.04 4.78
C LYS A 73 -19.66 30.11 5.71
N GLY A 74 -20.33 29.14 6.33
CA GLY A 74 -19.67 28.15 7.20
C GLY A 74 -18.59 27.33 6.47
N GLN A 75 -18.83 26.98 5.20
CA GLN A 75 -17.82 26.31 4.38
C GLN A 75 -16.62 27.21 4.06
N ILE A 76 -16.86 28.50 3.76
CA ILE A 76 -15.80 29.48 3.55
C ILE A 76 -14.96 29.63 4.81
N GLU A 77 -15.58 29.85 5.98
CA GLU A 77 -14.86 29.99 7.24
C GLU A 77 -14.04 28.74 7.60
N ALA A 78 -14.61 27.54 7.37
CA ALA A 78 -13.89 26.29 7.59
C ALA A 78 -12.67 26.17 6.67
N LYS A 79 -12.83 26.53 5.38
CA LYS A 79 -11.73 26.49 4.40
C LYS A 79 -10.68 27.55 4.65
N GLU A 80 -11.06 28.73 5.13
CA GLU A 80 -10.11 29.77 5.55
C GLU A 80 -9.29 29.31 6.74
N LYS A 81 -9.92 28.73 7.77
CA LYS A 81 -9.22 28.14 8.93
C LYS A 81 -8.25 27.04 8.51
N GLU A 82 -8.70 26.12 7.64
CA GLU A 82 -7.86 25.06 7.08
C GLU A 82 -6.65 25.63 6.33
N THR A 83 -6.87 26.66 5.51
CA THR A 83 -5.81 27.33 4.73
C THR A 83 -4.79 28.00 5.66
N ILE A 84 -5.24 28.68 6.71
CA ILE A 84 -4.36 29.29 7.71
C ILE A 84 -3.50 28.22 8.39
N GLN A 85 -4.13 27.12 8.84
CA GLN A 85 -3.41 26.03 9.49
C GLN A 85 -2.36 25.40 8.57
N ILE A 86 -2.70 25.15 7.30
CA ILE A 86 -1.76 24.59 6.33
C ILE A 86 -0.59 25.56 6.09
N ARG A 87 -0.85 26.86 5.98
CA ARG A 87 0.22 27.87 5.82
C ARG A 87 1.15 27.93 7.03
N GLU A 88 0.61 27.83 8.23
CA GLU A 88 1.40 27.80 9.46
C GLU A 88 2.25 26.53 9.56
N ASN A 89 1.67 25.37 9.23
CA ASN A 89 2.38 24.09 9.16
C ASN A 89 3.50 24.12 8.11
N LEU A 90 3.24 24.72 6.95
CA LEU A 90 4.25 24.89 5.90
C LEU A 90 5.39 25.78 6.39
N ARG A 91 5.07 26.92 7.02
CA ARG A 91 6.05 27.87 7.54
C ARG A 91 6.93 27.24 8.64
N SER A 92 6.34 26.52 9.58
CA SER A 92 7.07 25.82 10.65
C SER A 92 7.98 24.74 10.07
N THR A 93 7.48 23.94 9.12
CA THR A 93 8.26 22.89 8.46
C THR A 93 9.45 23.44 7.66
N CYS A 94 9.25 24.52 6.91
CA CYS A 94 10.32 25.17 6.12
C CYS A 94 11.37 25.87 6.99
N ASN A 95 11.01 26.30 8.20
CA ASN A 95 11.94 26.95 9.13
C ASN A 95 12.66 25.96 10.07
N GLY A 96 12.10 24.77 10.26
CA GLY A 96 12.69 23.68 11.03
C GLY A 96 13.40 22.64 10.14
N ASP A 97 12.91 21.40 10.17
CA ASP A 97 13.59 20.22 9.62
C ASP A 97 13.80 20.23 8.10
N ARG A 98 12.96 20.96 7.36
CA ARG A 98 13.04 21.06 5.89
C ARG A 98 13.63 22.37 5.41
N LYS A 99 14.40 23.04 6.27
CA LYS A 99 15.11 24.25 5.87
C LYS A 99 16.09 23.96 4.74
N GLU A 100 16.03 24.76 3.68
CA GLU A 100 16.89 24.61 2.50
C GLU A 100 18.37 24.86 2.83
N VAL A 101 18.65 25.80 3.72
CA VAL A 101 20.02 26.14 4.15
C VAL A 101 20.11 26.13 5.66
N PHE A 102 20.99 25.32 6.20
CA PHE A 102 21.24 25.22 7.64
C PHE A 102 22.74 25.26 7.93
N MET A 103 23.08 25.52 9.20
CA MET A 103 24.47 25.51 9.64
C MET A 103 24.85 24.09 10.06
N SER A 104 26.08 23.70 9.75
CA SER A 104 26.71 22.50 10.31
C SER A 104 26.73 22.55 11.84
N GLY A 105 26.86 21.39 12.50
CA GLY A 105 26.86 21.28 13.96
C GLY A 105 27.98 22.06 14.66
N ASP A 106 29.03 22.43 13.93
CA ASP A 106 30.13 23.29 14.37
C ASP A 106 29.86 24.80 14.17
N GLY A 107 28.74 25.17 13.53
CA GLY A 107 28.32 26.54 13.29
C GLY A 107 29.15 27.30 12.26
N LYS A 108 30.06 26.65 11.52
CA LYS A 108 31.00 27.33 10.61
C LYS A 108 30.62 27.24 9.15
N THR A 109 29.99 26.14 8.75
CA THR A 109 29.67 25.88 7.34
C THR A 109 28.17 25.95 7.09
N LYS A 110 27.77 26.70 6.06
CA LYS A 110 26.41 26.66 5.51
C LYS A 110 26.27 25.46 4.60
N LEU A 111 25.25 24.64 4.85
CA LEU A 111 24.95 23.43 4.10
C LEU A 111 23.63 23.62 3.36
N SER A 112 23.61 23.25 2.09
CA SER A 112 22.39 23.14 1.30
C SER A 112 21.80 21.75 1.43
N ARG A 113 20.51 21.68 1.79
CA ARG A 113 19.76 20.42 1.85
C ARG A 113 19.77 19.72 0.49
N GLN A 114 19.59 20.46 -0.59
CA GLN A 114 19.56 19.89 -1.94
C GLN A 114 20.89 19.23 -2.31
N GLU A 115 22.01 19.87 -1.97
CA GLU A 115 23.36 19.33 -2.23
C GLU A 115 23.62 18.07 -1.41
N LEU A 116 23.25 18.08 -0.12
CA LEU A 116 23.38 16.91 0.74
C LEU A 116 22.51 15.75 0.28
N LEU A 117 21.27 16.01 -0.14
CA LEU A 117 20.39 14.96 -0.69
C LEU A 117 20.96 14.38 -1.99
N LYS A 118 21.56 15.21 -2.85
CA LYS A 118 22.25 14.74 -4.06
C LYS A 118 23.45 13.85 -3.69
N ALA A 119 24.31 14.33 -2.80
CA ALA A 119 25.48 13.57 -2.34
C ALA A 119 25.08 12.25 -1.68
N ASN A 120 24.02 12.24 -0.87
CA ASN A 120 23.52 11.03 -0.24
C ASN A 120 23.06 9.99 -1.26
N ARG A 121 22.31 10.40 -2.30
CA ARG A 121 21.92 9.51 -3.41
C ARG A 121 23.13 8.94 -4.14
N GLU A 122 24.14 9.77 -4.41
CA GLU A 122 25.37 9.30 -5.07
C GLU A 122 26.13 8.27 -4.21
N ILE A 123 26.16 8.47 -2.89
CA ILE A 123 26.76 7.51 -1.95
C ILE A 123 25.96 6.21 -1.90
N GLU A 124 24.63 6.29 -1.86
CA GLU A 124 23.75 5.12 -1.87
C GLU A 124 23.97 4.26 -3.14
N GLU A 125 24.04 4.89 -4.32
CA GLU A 125 24.32 4.18 -5.57
C GLU A 125 25.73 3.58 -5.60
N LYS A 126 26.73 4.28 -5.05
CA LYS A 126 28.09 3.72 -4.90
C LYS A 126 28.11 2.52 -3.98
N ILE A 127 27.44 2.57 -2.84
CA ILE A 127 27.32 1.45 -1.90
C ILE A 127 26.70 0.25 -2.60
N LYS A 128 25.59 0.46 -3.30
CA LYS A 128 24.89 -0.60 -4.04
C LYS A 128 25.79 -1.24 -5.10
N THR A 129 26.54 -0.43 -5.84
CA THR A 129 27.47 -0.91 -6.86
C THR A 129 28.61 -1.73 -6.23
N LEU A 130 29.25 -1.21 -5.18
CA LEU A 130 30.33 -1.89 -4.47
C LEU A 130 29.86 -3.18 -3.80
N GLN A 131 28.65 -3.21 -3.24
CA GLN A 131 28.06 -4.43 -2.68
C GLN A 131 27.85 -5.51 -3.74
N SER A 132 27.34 -5.13 -4.92
CA SER A 132 27.18 -6.06 -6.04
C SER A 132 28.53 -6.63 -6.49
N GLU A 133 29.54 -5.76 -6.63
CA GLU A 133 30.89 -6.18 -7.00
C GLU A 133 31.53 -7.08 -5.93
N TYR A 134 31.40 -6.71 -4.65
CA TYR A 134 31.88 -7.51 -3.53
C TYR A 134 31.24 -8.90 -3.53
N ASN A 135 29.92 -8.99 -3.72
CA ASN A 135 29.21 -10.28 -3.76
C ASN A 135 29.70 -11.15 -4.91
N ARG A 136 29.89 -10.56 -6.11
CA ARG A 136 30.46 -11.25 -7.27
C ARG A 136 31.86 -11.79 -6.98
N LEU A 137 32.72 -10.98 -6.39
CA LEU A 137 34.09 -11.37 -6.04
C LEU A 137 34.13 -12.39 -4.89
N SER A 138 33.24 -12.28 -3.90
CA SER A 138 33.16 -13.19 -2.75
C SER A 138 32.80 -14.63 -3.17
N GLN A 139 31.98 -14.77 -4.22
CA GLN A 139 31.63 -16.09 -4.76
C GLN A 139 32.86 -16.82 -5.32
N THR A 140 33.72 -16.12 -6.05
CA THR A 140 34.89 -16.71 -6.72
C THR A 140 36.14 -16.73 -5.84
N ARG A 141 36.26 -15.79 -4.91
CA ARG A 141 37.42 -15.71 -4.02
C ARG A 141 37.43 -16.87 -3.03
N TRP A 142 38.62 -17.42 -2.85
CA TRP A 142 38.96 -18.36 -1.79
C TRP A 142 39.72 -17.61 -0.72
N ASP A 143 39.02 -17.21 0.34
CA ASP A 143 39.66 -16.67 1.52
C ASP A 143 40.08 -17.80 2.47
N LYS A 144 40.95 -17.46 3.42
CA LYS A 144 41.45 -18.41 4.41
C LYS A 144 40.31 -19.14 5.12
N LYS A 145 39.24 -18.42 5.48
CA LYS A 145 38.07 -18.97 6.18
C LYS A 145 37.36 -20.03 5.33
N LYS A 146 37.02 -19.72 4.08
CA LYS A 146 36.33 -20.63 3.14
C LYS A 146 37.19 -21.84 2.80
N ILE A 147 38.51 -21.66 2.70
CA ILE A 147 39.46 -22.78 2.55
C ILE A 147 39.43 -23.66 3.80
N ASP A 148 39.54 -23.07 4.98
CA ASP A 148 39.56 -23.81 6.25
C ASP A 148 38.23 -24.55 6.49
N GLU A 149 37.09 -23.94 6.20
CA GLU A 149 35.77 -24.57 6.24
C GLU A 149 35.67 -25.77 5.28
N LYS A 150 36.19 -25.62 4.05
CA LYS A 150 36.20 -26.73 3.08
C LYS A 150 37.16 -27.85 3.46
N LYS A 151 38.33 -27.51 4.02
CA LYS A 151 39.27 -28.50 4.57
C LYS A 151 38.66 -29.27 5.73
N GLN A 152 37.98 -28.58 6.65
CA GLN A 152 37.31 -29.23 7.77
C GLN A 152 36.20 -30.16 7.29
N ALA A 153 35.35 -29.72 6.37
CA ALA A 153 34.30 -30.56 5.79
C ALA A 153 34.87 -31.79 5.07
N LEU A 154 36.01 -31.64 4.39
CA LEU A 154 36.71 -32.76 3.76
C LEU A 154 37.25 -33.74 4.81
N ASN A 155 37.91 -33.24 5.85
CA ASN A 155 38.42 -34.07 6.95
C ASN A 155 37.32 -34.84 7.67
N ASP A 156 36.16 -34.22 7.90
CA ASP A 156 35.01 -34.90 8.51
C ASP A 156 34.47 -36.03 7.62
N ASN A 157 34.52 -35.87 6.30
CA ASN A 157 34.16 -36.93 5.36
C ASN A 157 35.22 -38.03 5.30
N VAL A 158 36.50 -37.68 5.33
CA VAL A 158 37.61 -38.66 5.40
C VAL A 158 37.45 -39.55 6.62
N ARG A 159 37.23 -38.96 7.80
CA ARG A 159 36.98 -39.72 9.05
C ARG A 159 35.78 -40.66 8.95
N LYS A 160 34.70 -40.23 8.29
CA LYS A 160 33.53 -41.10 8.07
C LYS A 160 33.86 -42.26 7.14
N LEU A 161 34.65 -42.03 6.10
CA LEU A 161 35.08 -43.06 5.18
C LEU A 161 35.97 -44.08 5.90
N GLU A 162 36.91 -43.66 6.74
CA GLU A 162 37.73 -44.55 7.57
C GLU A 162 36.87 -45.47 8.44
N VAL A 163 35.90 -44.91 9.17
CA VAL A 163 34.99 -45.71 10.01
C VAL A 163 34.22 -46.74 9.18
N ILE A 164 33.79 -46.38 7.96
CA ILE A 164 33.12 -47.32 7.07
C ILE A 164 34.09 -48.41 6.58
N THR A 165 35.33 -48.05 6.23
CA THR A 165 36.38 -49.00 5.85
C THR A 165 36.65 -49.99 6.98
N ASP A 166 36.84 -49.51 8.21
CA ASP A 166 37.05 -50.37 9.39
C ASP A 166 35.84 -51.29 9.63
N ASN A 167 34.62 -50.78 9.46
CA ASN A 167 33.41 -51.58 9.58
C ASN A 167 33.32 -52.67 8.51
N ILE A 168 33.74 -52.39 7.28
CA ILE A 168 33.82 -53.38 6.21
C ILE A 168 34.78 -54.50 6.60
N ASP A 169 35.96 -54.16 7.11
CA ASP A 169 36.96 -55.14 7.53
C ASP A 169 36.46 -56.00 8.71
N ILE A 170 35.81 -55.39 9.71
CA ILE A 170 35.19 -56.10 10.84
C ILE A 170 34.13 -57.10 10.35
N ILE A 171 33.29 -56.71 9.39
CA ILE A 171 32.26 -57.59 8.83
C ILE A 171 32.91 -58.75 8.09
N ILE A 172 33.93 -58.50 7.25
CA ILE A 172 34.66 -59.55 6.53
C ILE A 172 35.27 -60.55 7.51
N ASP A 173 35.93 -60.06 8.56
CA ASP A 173 36.52 -60.91 9.61
C ASP A 173 35.47 -61.71 10.38
N TYR A 174 34.29 -61.13 10.65
CA TYR A 174 33.18 -61.85 11.26
C TYR A 174 32.68 -63.00 10.39
N PHE A 175 32.52 -62.78 9.08
CA PHE A 175 32.09 -63.82 8.15
C PHE A 175 33.12 -64.95 8.07
N ARG A 176 34.41 -64.61 8.05
CA ARG A 176 35.50 -65.58 8.13
C ARG A 176 35.44 -66.41 9.41
N ALA A 177 35.31 -65.76 10.57
CA ALA A 177 35.34 -66.44 11.86
C ALA A 177 34.10 -67.32 12.11
N LYS A 178 32.91 -66.86 11.71
CA LYS A 178 31.64 -67.55 12.00
C LYS A 178 31.25 -68.60 10.97
N TYR A 179 31.52 -68.34 9.69
CA TYR A 179 31.06 -69.18 8.57
C TYR A 179 32.21 -69.83 7.80
N GLY A 180 33.47 -69.55 8.14
CA GLY A 180 34.64 -70.14 7.48
C GLY A 180 34.85 -69.67 6.04
N VAL A 181 34.21 -68.57 5.64
CA VAL A 181 34.31 -68.02 4.27
C VAL A 181 35.65 -67.29 4.11
N GLU A 182 36.31 -67.47 2.96
CA GLU A 182 37.57 -66.79 2.68
C GLU A 182 37.35 -65.28 2.45
N PRO A 183 38.10 -64.38 3.13
CA PRO A 183 37.97 -62.93 2.97
C PRO A 183 38.09 -62.44 1.52
N LYS A 184 38.92 -63.09 0.70
CA LYS A 184 39.10 -62.74 -0.72
C LYS A 184 37.83 -62.94 -1.53
N SER A 185 37.12 -64.06 -1.31
CA SER A 185 35.85 -64.32 -1.99
C SER A 185 34.78 -63.30 -1.62
N ILE A 186 34.73 -62.87 -0.35
CA ILE A 186 33.79 -61.84 0.10
C ILE A 186 34.10 -60.49 -0.55
N ARG A 187 35.37 -60.09 -0.58
CA ARG A 187 35.79 -58.84 -1.24
C ARG A 187 35.46 -58.86 -2.73
N GLN A 188 35.70 -59.97 -3.41
CA GLN A 188 35.36 -60.13 -4.83
C GLN A 188 33.84 -60.04 -5.08
N GLU A 189 33.02 -60.68 -4.23
CA GLU A 189 31.55 -60.65 -4.34
C GLU A 189 30.98 -59.25 -4.05
N LEU A 190 31.58 -58.51 -3.12
CA LEU A 190 31.20 -57.14 -2.79
C LEU A 190 31.86 -56.10 -3.71
N GLU A 191 32.54 -56.53 -4.77
CA GLU A 191 33.25 -55.68 -5.72
C GLU A 191 34.26 -54.71 -5.06
N ILE A 192 34.86 -55.13 -3.94
CA ILE A 192 35.88 -54.36 -3.22
C ILE A 192 37.25 -54.61 -3.89
N PRO A 193 37.91 -53.57 -4.44
CA PRO A 193 39.23 -53.70 -5.05
C PRO A 193 40.30 -54.24 -4.08
N GLU A 194 41.29 -54.98 -4.57
CA GLU A 194 42.43 -55.42 -3.75
C GLU A 194 43.28 -54.22 -3.25
N ASP A 195 43.37 -53.16 -4.04
CA ASP A 195 44.09 -51.92 -3.70
C ASP A 195 43.21 -50.91 -2.95
N PHE A 196 42.20 -51.34 -2.19
CA PHE A 196 41.33 -50.42 -1.45
C PHE A 196 42.16 -49.63 -0.43
N PRO A 197 42.35 -48.32 -0.63
CA PRO A 197 43.35 -47.58 0.13
C PRO A 197 42.80 -47.23 1.52
N HIS A 198 43.60 -47.47 2.56
CA HIS A 198 43.43 -46.77 3.83
C HIS A 198 43.87 -45.32 3.61
N ILE A 199 43.00 -44.38 3.95
CA ILE A 199 43.30 -42.96 3.82
C ILE A 199 44.17 -42.60 5.03
N GLU A 200 45.45 -42.30 4.82
CA GLU A 200 46.32 -41.75 5.88
C GLU A 200 46.10 -40.22 5.98
N ILE A 201 45.80 -39.72 7.18
CA ILE A 201 45.56 -38.28 7.48
C ILE A 201 46.86 -37.54 7.83
#